data_AF-A0A4Y9LCG7-F1
#
_entry.id   AF-A0A4Y9LCG7-F1
#
_cell.length_a   1.000
_cell.length_b   1.000
_cell.length_c   1.000
_cell.angle_alpha   90.00
_cell.angle_beta   90.00
_cell.angle_gamma   90.00
#
_symmetry.space_group_name_H-M   'P 1'
#
loop_
_entity.id
_entity.type
_entity.pdbx_description
1 polymer ?
#
loop_
_entity_poly.entity_id
_entity_poly.type
_entity_poly.pdbx_seq_one_letter_code
_entity_poly.pdbx_strand_id
1 'polypeptide(L)' 'MPRYFFDVEDGHRLFDSSGFVCDDDIAAITRAATLAIGVSLDKPEDDPERRIAIISDDGREIGTVPVYSRPSYENPAP' A
#
# COMPACT_ATOMS: atom_id res chain seq x y z
N MET A 1 15.09 3.74 -14.57
CA MET A 1 13.87 3.32 -13.86
C MET A 1 14.25 3.14 -12.40
N PRO A 2 13.79 4.04 -11.51
CA PRO A 2 14.08 3.98 -10.08
C PRO A 2 13.49 2.73 -9.41
N ARG A 3 14.13 2.30 -8.32
CA ARG A 3 13.61 1.24 -7.46
C ARG A 3 12.88 1.86 -6.28
N TYR A 4 11.71 1.34 -5.96
CA TYR A 4 10.91 1.74 -4.81
C TYR A 4 10.65 0.54 -3.91
N PHE A 5 10.45 0.81 -2.63
CA PHE A 5 10.09 -0.19 -1.63
C PHE A 5 8.71 0.13 -1.07
N PHE A 6 7.97 -0.91 -0.72
CA PHE A 6 6.58 -0.82 -0.30
C PHE A 6 6.40 -1.52 1.04
N ASP A 7 6.27 -0.74 2.09
CA ASP A 7 6.17 -1.28 3.43
C ASP A 7 4.74 -1.16 3.94
N VAL A 8 4.20 -2.25 4.47
CA VAL A 8 2.91 -2.19 5.17
C VAL A 8 3.18 -1.68 6.58
N GLU A 9 2.49 -0.61 6.95
CA GLU A 9 2.51 -0.04 8.29
C GLU A 9 1.13 -0.24 8.91
N ASP A 10 1.04 -1.07 9.95
CA ASP A 10 -0.16 -1.33 10.77
C ASP A 10 0.10 -1.03 12.25
N GLY A 11 0.91 0.00 12.50
CA GLY A 11 1.59 0.24 13.79
C GLY A 11 2.92 -0.50 13.92
N HIS A 12 3.16 -1.51 13.08
CA HIS A 12 4.46 -2.13 12.86
C HIS A 12 4.83 -2.10 11.38
N ARG A 13 6.10 -1.81 11.08
CA ARG A 13 6.58 -1.71 9.71
C ARG A 13 7.10 -3.05 9.22
N LEU A 14 6.44 -3.63 8.23
CA LEU A 14 6.91 -4.84 7.53
C LEU A 14 7.68 -4.43 6.28
N PHE A 15 9.00 -4.63 6.30
CA PHE A 15 9.90 -4.17 5.24
C PHE A 15 9.91 -5.11 4.02
N ASP A 16 9.59 -4.60 2.84
CA ASP A 16 9.85 -5.30 1.57
C ASP A 16 11.29 -5.04 1.11
N SER A 17 12.17 -6.01 1.34
CA SER A 17 13.58 -5.91 0.89
C SER A 17 13.80 -6.11 -0.61
N SER A 18 12.79 -6.61 -1.33
CA SER A 18 12.92 -6.89 -2.76
C SER A 18 12.81 -5.61 -3.60
N GLY A 19 11.87 -4.74 -3.23
CA GLY A 19 11.54 -3.53 -3.96
C GLY A 19 11.04 -3.80 -5.39
N PHE A 20 10.46 -2.79 -6.02
CA PHE A 20 9.96 -2.86 -7.38
C PHE A 20 10.54 -1.72 -8.23
N VAL A 21 10.85 -2.02 -9.49
CA VAL A 21 11.32 -1.02 -10.45
C VAL A 21 10.10 -0.36 -11.08
N CYS A 22 9.93 0.94 -10.85
CA CYS A 22 8.88 1.75 -11.45
C CYS A 22 9.48 2.74 -12.44
N ASP A 23 8.66 3.23 -13.36
CA ASP A 23 9.07 4.24 -14.34
C ASP A 23 9.31 5.60 -13.67
N ASP A 24 8.41 5.98 -12.77
CA ASP A 24 8.41 7.23 -12.00
C ASP A 24 7.61 7.08 -10.68
N ASP A 25 7.49 8.18 -9.94
CA ASP A 25 6.75 8.25 -8.67
C ASP A 25 5.25 7.93 -8.85
N ILE A 26 4.66 8.28 -10.00
CA ILE A 26 3.24 8.01 -10.28
C ILE A 26 3.01 6.51 -10.48
N ALA A 27 3.93 5.83 -11.16
CA ALA A 27 3.92 4.38 -11.30
C ALA A 27 4.11 3.69 -9.94
N ALA A 28 4.95 4.24 -9.05
CA ALA A 28 5.11 3.75 -7.69
C ALA A 28 3.81 3.90 -6.87
N ILE A 29 3.14 5.05 -6.94
CA ILE A 29 1.84 5.28 -6.27
C ILE A 29 0.78 4.30 -6.78
N THR A 30 0.71 4.09 -8.10
CA THR A 30 -0.24 3.14 -8.71
C THR A 30 0.01 1.71 -8.23
N ARG A 31 1.28 1.32 -8.10
CA ARG A 31 1.67 0.02 -7.56
C ARG A 31 1.28 -0.11 -6.08
N ALA A 32 1.53 0.91 -5.28
CA ALA A 32 1.13 0.94 -3.86
C ALA A 32 -0.39 0.79 -3.69
N ALA A 33 -1.20 1.45 -4.53
CA ALA A 33 -2.66 1.28 -4.52
C ALA A 33 -3.09 -0.16 -4.87
N THR A 34 -2.42 -0.80 -5.82
CA THR A 34 -2.67 -2.21 -6.16
C THR A 34 -2.34 -3.13 -4.99
N LEU A 35 -1.21 -2.89 -4.32
CA LEU A 35 -0.81 -3.64 -3.13
C LEU A 35 -1.80 -3.42 -1.99
N ALA A 36 -2.29 -2.19 -1.79
CA ALA A 36 -3.25 -1.87 -0.73
C ALA A 36 -4.56 -2.65 -0.90
N ILE A 37 -5.03 -2.83 -2.14
CA ILE A 37 -6.16 -3.70 -2.45
C ILE A 37 -5.85 -5.17 -2.14
N GLY A 38 -4.65 -5.66 -2.48
CA GLY A 38 -4.23 -7.02 -2.14
C GLY A 38 -4.23 -7.27 -0.63
N VAL A 39 -3.61 -6.36 0.13
CA VAL A 39 -3.55 -6.43 1.60
C VAL A 39 -4.95 -6.38 2.22
N SER A 40 -5.86 -5.54 1.73
CA SER A 40 -7.22 -5.48 2.27
C SER A 40 -8.05 -6.72 1.99
N LEU A 41 -7.77 -7.44 0.90
CA LEU A 41 -8.42 -8.72 0.59
C LEU A 41 -7.85 -9.86 1.43
N ASP A 42 -6.53 -9.89 1.64
CA ASP A 42 -5.84 -10.93 2.42
C ASP A 42 -6.14 -10.79 3.92
N LYS A 43 -6.18 -9.56 4.43
CA LYS A 43 -6.39 -9.25 5.85
C LYS A 43 -7.36 -8.06 6.00
N PRO A 44 -8.68 -8.29 5.97
CA PRO A 44 -9.71 -7.25 5.93
C PRO A 44 -9.95 -6.55 7.28
N GLU A 45 -8.93 -6.46 8.14
CA GLU A 45 -9.05 -5.79 9.43
C GLU A 45 -9.35 -4.30 9.25
N ASP A 46 -10.24 -3.81 10.12
CA ASP A 46 -10.60 -2.40 10.17
C ASP A 46 -9.58 -1.64 11.02
N ASP A 47 -8.44 -1.37 10.39
CA ASP A 47 -7.34 -0.62 10.98
C ASP A 47 -7.17 0.72 10.24
N PRO A 48 -7.62 1.84 10.83
CA PRO A 48 -7.53 3.16 10.20
C PRO A 48 -6.08 3.65 10.07
N GLU A 49 -5.13 3.05 10.78
CA GLU A 49 -3.73 3.40 10.67
C GLU A 49 -3.02 2.64 9.54
N ARG A 50 -3.62 1.55 9.05
CA ARG A 50 -3.01 0.68 8.05
C ARG A 50 -2.79 1.41 6.73
N ARG A 51 -1.53 1.44 6.30
CA ARG A 51 -1.11 2.10 5.05
C ARG A 51 0.06 1.36 4.41
N ILE A 52 0.29 1.64 3.14
CA ILE A 52 1.50 1.25 2.42
C ILE A 52 2.37 2.49 2.26
N ALA A 53 3.53 2.49 2.90
CA ALA A 53 4.56 3.50 2.72
C ALA A 53 5.34 3.23 1.43
N ILE A 54 5.58 4.29 0.65
CA ILE A 54 6.33 4.26 -0.60
C ILE A 54 7.68 4.91 -0.35
N ILE A 55 8.75 4.14 -0.52
CA ILE A 55 10.11 4.56 -0.19
C ILE A 55 10.93 4.55 -1.47
N SER A 56 11.61 5.66 -1.78
CA SER A 56 12.54 5.74 -2.92
C SER A 56 13.84 4.97 -2.65
N ASP A 57 14.66 4.82 -3.69
CA ASP A 57 15.93 4.09 -3.63
C ASP A 57 16.94 4.69 -2.65
N ASP A 58 16.86 5.99 -2.39
CA ASP A 58 17.63 6.73 -1.38
C ASP A 58 17.10 6.55 0.06
N GLY A 59 16.03 5.77 0.25
CA GLY A 59 15.43 5.48 1.55
C GLY A 59 14.47 6.56 2.06
N ARG A 60 14.13 7.56 1.24
CA ARG A 60 13.15 8.59 1.61
C ARG A 60 11.72 8.10 1.38
N GLU A 61 10.85 8.33 2.35
CA GLU A 61 9.40 8.17 2.13
C GLU A 61 8.89 9.31 1.23
N ILE A 62 8.26 8.93 0.12
CA ILE A 62 7.71 9.86 -0.86
C ILE A 62 6.18 9.94 -0.79
N GLY A 63 5.53 9.01 -0.07
CA GLY A 63 4.10 9.05 0.18
C GLY A 63 3.57 7.76 0.81
N THR A 64 2.28 7.77 1.13
CA THR A 64 1.57 6.62 1.70
C THR A 64 0.24 6.41 1.00
N VAL A 65 -0.18 5.15 0.86
CA VAL A 65 -1.53 4.79 0.39
C VAL A 65 -2.29 4.08 1.52
N PRO A 66 -3.47 4.58 1.94
CA PRO A 66 -4.26 3.91 2.97
C PRO A 66 -4.75 2.54 2.50
N VAL A 67 -4.73 1.56 3.40
CA VAL A 67 -5.32 0.24 3.19
C VAL A 67 -6.71 0.26 3.82
N TYR A 68 -7.72 0.54 3.00
CA TYR A 68 -9.10 0.52 3.47
C TYR A 68 -9.57 -0.91 3.72
N SER A 69 -10.34 -1.08 4.78
CA SER A 69 -11.14 -2.27 5.06
C SER A 69 -11.98 -2.64 3.84
N ARG A 70 -12.16 -3.94 3.63
CA ARG A 70 -12.94 -4.46 2.50
C ARG A 70 -14.27 -3.68 2.45
N PRO A 71 -14.61 -3.04 1.31
CA PRO A 71 -15.90 -2.36 1.22
C PRO A 71 -16.98 -3.37 1.55
N SER A 72 -17.73 -3.10 2.62
CA SER A 72 -18.91 -3.88 2.95
C SER A 72 -19.81 -3.84 1.72
N TYR A 73 -19.92 -4.95 1.00
CA TYR A 73 -21.01 -5.14 0.06
C TYR A 73 -22.29 -5.32 0.89
N GLU A 74 -22.69 -4.29 1.64
CA GLU A 74 -24.06 -4.18 2.11
C GLU A 74 -24.89 -3.91 0.86
N ASN A 75 -25.51 -4.99 0.41
CA ASN A 75 -26.51 -5.06 -0.64
C ASN A 75 -27.43 -3.82 -0.53
N PRO A 76 -27.52 -2.93 -1.55
CA PRO A 76 -28.53 -1.89 -1.51
C PRO A 76 -29.89 -2.60 -1.45
N ALA A 77 -30.61 -2.40 -0.35
CA ALA A 77 -31.91 -3.02 -0.12
C ALA A 77 -32.84 -2.76 -1.33
N PRO A 78 -33.67 -3.75 -1.70
CA PRO A 78 -34.49 -3.73 -2.91
C PRO A 78 -35.52 -2.60 -2.96
#